data_AF-A0A7V0NNP1-F1
#
_entry.id   AF-A0A7V0NNP1-F1
#
_cell.length_a   1.000
_cell.length_b   1.000
_cell.length_c   1.000
_cell.angle_alpha   90.00
_cell.angle_beta   90.00
_cell.angle_gamma   90.00
#
_symmetry.space_group_name_H-M   'P 1'
#
loop_
_entity.id
_entity.type
_entity.pdbx_description
1 polymer ?
#
loop_
_entity_poly.entity_id
_entity_poly.type
_entity_poly.pdbx_seq_one_letter_code
_entity_poly.pdbx_strand_id
1 'polypeptide(L)'
;MVVPYIHEPLPVVSKPLMRDWTLLQLPYDGSVTEITHMNMRHLQEMYCDYNSITSLPWDELGNLYYLGIYGCMFQTLDLWQAPNLGSVYAGDNYDLVTVDAHDNTSLNDLDLSYCPSLTTLDISGCTNLGYIYAYGCAFDEAMVDQLLADLVANGVPNGYLQISGGTSSPPSDPDGLALKAILIDRGWTIDTN
;
A
#
# COMPACT_ATOMS: atom_id res chain seq x y z
N MET A 1 -7.16 -23.30 -53.32
CA MET A 1 -7.49 -22.32 -52.26
C MET A 1 -6.30 -22.36 -51.30
N VAL A 2 -5.42 -21.35 -51.36
CA VAL A 2 -4.19 -21.31 -50.56
C VAL A 2 -4.52 -20.61 -49.25
N VAL A 3 -4.37 -21.30 -48.12
CA VAL A 3 -4.56 -20.71 -46.80
C VAL A 3 -3.40 -19.75 -46.57
N PRO A 4 -3.64 -18.45 -46.29
CA PRO A 4 -2.55 -17.54 -46.00
C PRO A 4 -1.91 -17.95 -44.67
N TYR A 5 -0.62 -18.25 -44.70
CA TYR A 5 0.19 -18.49 -43.52
C TYR A 5 0.39 -17.14 -42.83
N ILE A 6 -0.36 -16.87 -41.77
CA ILE A 6 -0.16 -15.69 -40.93
C ILE A 6 1.12 -15.96 -40.15
N HIS A 7 2.22 -15.28 -40.52
CA HIS A 7 3.39 -15.20 -39.65
C HIS A 7 2.97 -14.43 -38.40
N GLU A 8 2.62 -15.14 -37.33
CA GLU A 8 2.62 -14.50 -36.02
C GLU A 8 4.03 -13.94 -35.77
N PRO A 9 4.17 -12.68 -35.35
CA PRO A 9 5.48 -12.13 -35.03
C PRO A 9 6.11 -13.03 -33.96
N LEU A 10 7.38 -13.37 -34.15
CA LEU A 10 8.13 -14.12 -33.14
C LEU A 10 7.95 -13.40 -31.79
N PRO A 11 7.58 -14.10 -30.72
CA PRO A 11 7.39 -13.47 -29.43
C PRO A 11 8.67 -12.75 -29.04
N VAL A 12 8.54 -11.51 -28.57
CA VAL A 12 9.67 -10.79 -28.00
C VAL A 12 10.04 -11.50 -26.71
N VAL A 13 11.10 -12.31 -26.76
CA VAL A 13 11.63 -13.01 -25.58
C VAL A 13 12.60 -12.07 -24.86
N SER A 14 12.23 -11.66 -23.65
CA SER A 14 13.10 -10.86 -22.80
C SER A 14 14.40 -11.60 -22.46
N LYS A 15 15.50 -10.85 -22.25
CA LYS A 15 16.75 -11.39 -21.69
C LYS A 15 17.21 -10.50 -20.52
N PRO A 16 17.27 -11.02 -19.28
CA PRO A 16 16.89 -12.38 -18.86
C PRO A 16 15.39 -12.67 -19.04
N LEU A 17 14.97 -13.93 -18.90
CA LEU A 17 13.55 -14.29 -18.96
C LEU A 17 12.80 -13.55 -17.85
N MET A 18 11.57 -13.08 -18.11
CA MET A 18 10.78 -12.34 -17.11
C MET A 18 10.63 -13.08 -15.78
N ARG A 19 10.63 -14.43 -15.79
CA ARG A 19 10.59 -15.25 -14.58
C ARG A 19 11.76 -15.01 -13.63
N ASP A 20 12.90 -14.57 -14.16
CA ASP A 20 14.14 -14.31 -13.43
C ASP A 20 14.25 -12.84 -13.00
N TRP A 21 13.28 -11.99 -13.33
CA TRP A 21 13.30 -10.58 -12.97
C TRP A 21 12.91 -10.41 -11.51
N THR A 22 13.65 -9.54 -10.82
CA THR A 22 13.39 -9.14 -9.44
C THR A 22 12.79 -7.75 -9.34
N LEU A 23 12.80 -6.99 -10.44
CA LEU A 23 12.30 -5.62 -10.49
C LEU A 23 11.45 -5.41 -11.74
N LEU A 24 10.30 -4.77 -11.56
CA LEU A 24 9.46 -4.24 -12.62
C LEU A 24 9.29 -2.73 -12.39
N GLN A 25 9.68 -1.95 -13.39
CA GLN A 25 9.45 -0.51 -13.40
C GLN A 25 8.68 -0.13 -14.67
N LEU A 26 7.51 0.45 -14.48
CA LEU A 26 6.73 1.07 -15.55
C LEU A 26 7.22 2.51 -15.78
N PRO A 27 6.99 3.06 -16.99
CA PRO A 27 7.24 4.47 -17.23
C PRO A 27 6.39 5.34 -16.28
N TYR A 28 7.01 6.40 -15.78
CA TYR A 28 6.34 7.47 -15.05
C TYR A 28 5.38 8.20 -16.00
N ASP A 29 4.17 8.51 -15.53
CA ASP A 29 3.10 9.13 -16.35
C ASP A 29 2.74 8.26 -17.58
N GLY A 30 2.54 6.97 -17.31
CA GLY A 30 2.21 5.97 -18.32
C GLY A 30 0.71 5.79 -18.51
N SER A 31 0.34 4.99 -19.52
CA SER A 31 -1.05 4.65 -19.83
C SER A 31 -1.39 3.20 -19.46
N VAL A 32 -0.65 2.58 -18.55
CA VAL A 32 -0.92 1.20 -18.13
C VAL A 32 -2.16 1.19 -17.27
N THR A 33 -3.18 0.43 -17.67
CA THR A 33 -4.45 0.30 -16.95
C THR A 33 -4.60 -1.06 -16.26
N GLU A 34 -3.79 -2.04 -16.66
CA GLU A 34 -3.90 -3.41 -16.19
C GLU A 34 -2.52 -4.08 -16.19
N ILE A 35 -2.26 -4.86 -15.13
CA ILE A 35 -1.11 -5.76 -15.03
C ILE A 35 -1.65 -7.14 -14.67
N THR A 36 -1.55 -8.09 -15.58
CA THR A 36 -1.96 -9.48 -15.36
C THR A 36 -0.95 -10.43 -16.00
N HIS A 37 -0.90 -11.68 -15.52
CA HIS A 37 -0.09 -12.74 -16.10
C HIS A 37 1.41 -12.38 -16.19
N MET A 38 1.94 -11.76 -15.12
CA MET A 38 3.31 -11.22 -15.13
C MET A 38 4.36 -12.31 -15.30
N ASN A 39 4.12 -13.49 -14.72
CA ASN A 39 5.05 -14.61 -14.72
C ASN A 39 6.43 -14.23 -14.17
N MET A 40 6.48 -13.30 -13.21
CA MET A 40 7.70 -12.80 -12.55
C MET A 40 7.80 -13.38 -11.14
N ARG A 41 8.04 -14.69 -11.02
CA ARG A 41 7.98 -15.40 -9.72
C ARG A 41 9.02 -14.95 -8.70
N HIS A 42 10.06 -14.25 -9.13
CA HIS A 42 11.11 -13.71 -8.27
C HIS A 42 11.01 -12.20 -8.08
N LEU A 43 9.89 -11.59 -8.48
CA LEU A 43 9.66 -10.16 -8.34
C LEU A 43 9.67 -9.76 -6.88
N GLN A 44 10.45 -8.73 -6.60
CA GLN A 44 10.76 -8.20 -5.29
C GLN A 44 10.39 -6.72 -5.21
N GLU A 45 10.55 -5.99 -6.31
CA GLU A 45 10.29 -4.55 -6.39
C GLU A 45 9.36 -4.23 -7.57
N MET A 46 8.32 -3.45 -7.30
CA MET A 46 7.41 -2.92 -8.31
C MET A 46 7.30 -1.40 -8.19
N TYR A 47 7.57 -0.72 -9.30
CA TYR A 47 7.43 0.73 -9.45
C TYR A 47 6.44 1.01 -10.59
N CYS A 48 5.22 1.40 -10.23
CA CYS A 48 4.08 1.54 -11.12
C CYS A 48 3.46 2.95 -11.06
N ASP A 49 4.16 3.91 -10.47
CA ASP A 49 3.66 5.25 -10.16
C ASP A 49 3.11 5.97 -11.42
N TYR A 50 2.06 6.75 -11.20
CA TYR A 50 1.37 7.58 -12.20
C TYR A 50 0.94 6.79 -13.44
N ASN A 51 0.37 5.61 -13.21
CA ASN A 51 -0.35 4.83 -14.22
C ASN A 51 -1.81 4.64 -13.80
N SER A 52 -2.73 4.48 -14.74
CA SER A 52 -4.17 4.33 -14.47
C SER A 52 -4.56 2.91 -14.00
N ILE A 53 -3.74 2.30 -13.15
CA ILE A 53 -3.94 0.95 -12.62
C ILE A 53 -4.97 1.01 -11.49
N THR A 54 -5.87 0.04 -11.47
CA THR A 54 -6.95 -0.08 -10.47
C THR A 54 -6.86 -1.35 -9.63
N SER A 55 -6.03 -2.32 -10.02
CA SER A 55 -5.82 -3.60 -9.32
C SER A 55 -4.45 -4.19 -9.64
N LEU A 56 -3.97 -5.09 -8.78
CA LEU A 56 -2.74 -5.85 -8.97
C LEU A 56 -3.04 -7.36 -9.01
N PRO A 57 -2.19 -8.16 -9.69
CA PRO A 57 -2.32 -9.62 -9.70
C PRO A 57 -1.75 -10.19 -8.40
N TRP A 58 -2.44 -9.98 -7.28
CA TRP A 58 -1.95 -10.23 -5.92
C TRP A 58 -1.40 -11.66 -5.70
N ASP A 59 -2.00 -12.66 -6.36
CA ASP A 59 -1.57 -14.05 -6.30
C ASP A 59 -0.19 -14.31 -6.91
N GLU A 60 0.31 -13.39 -7.74
CA GLU A 60 1.65 -13.40 -8.31
C GLU A 60 2.68 -12.59 -7.49
N LEU A 61 2.24 -11.85 -6.45
CA LEU A 61 3.06 -10.91 -5.68
C LEU A 61 3.61 -11.47 -4.37
N GLY A 62 3.60 -12.80 -4.20
CA GLY A 62 3.98 -13.45 -2.96
C GLY A 62 5.42 -13.19 -2.48
N ASN A 63 6.33 -12.74 -3.34
CA ASN A 63 7.72 -12.38 -2.98
C ASN A 63 7.98 -10.87 -2.98
N LEU A 64 6.96 -10.05 -3.26
CA LEU A 64 7.10 -8.62 -3.38
C LEU A 64 7.39 -8.00 -2.01
N TYR A 65 8.47 -7.22 -1.91
CA TYR A 65 8.83 -6.51 -0.69
C TYR A 65 8.64 -5.00 -0.83
N TYR A 66 8.71 -4.44 -2.04
CA TYR A 66 8.54 -3.01 -2.30
C TYR A 66 7.46 -2.78 -3.35
N LEU A 67 6.50 -1.90 -3.05
CA LEU A 67 5.44 -1.50 -3.95
C LEU A 67 5.30 0.03 -4.03
N GLY A 68 5.59 0.61 -5.19
CA GLY A 68 5.30 2.00 -5.54
C GLY A 68 4.14 2.08 -6.52
N ILE A 69 3.05 2.74 -6.12
CA ILE A 69 1.81 2.96 -6.88
C ILE A 69 1.26 4.36 -6.58
N TYR A 70 2.13 5.37 -6.45
CA TYR A 70 1.68 6.76 -6.28
C TYR A 70 0.83 7.20 -7.46
N GLY A 71 -0.21 7.99 -7.23
CA GLY A 71 -0.97 8.63 -8.32
C GLY A 71 -1.64 7.64 -9.27
N CYS A 72 -1.98 6.45 -8.79
CA CYS A 72 -2.77 5.47 -9.52
C CYS A 72 -4.28 5.71 -9.33
N MET A 73 -5.12 4.75 -9.74
CA MET A 73 -6.58 4.84 -9.68
C MET A 73 -7.19 3.74 -8.80
N PHE A 74 -6.50 3.36 -7.73
CA PHE A 74 -7.00 2.36 -6.80
C PHE A 74 -8.19 2.91 -6.00
N GLN A 75 -9.22 2.08 -5.84
CA GLN A 75 -10.30 2.33 -4.87
C GLN A 75 -10.13 1.47 -3.60
N THR A 76 -9.51 0.30 -3.75
CA THR A 76 -9.19 -0.61 -2.65
C THR A 76 -7.76 -1.13 -2.80
N LEU A 77 -7.07 -1.36 -1.69
CA LEU A 77 -5.77 -2.01 -1.63
C LEU A 77 -5.79 -3.14 -0.60
N ASP A 78 -5.76 -4.38 -1.08
CA ASP A 78 -5.78 -5.58 -0.26
C ASP A 78 -4.35 -6.10 -0.01
N LEU A 79 -3.55 -5.31 0.71
CA LEU A 79 -2.12 -5.54 0.94
C LEU A 79 -1.84 -6.87 1.68
N TRP A 80 -2.79 -7.39 2.46
CA TRP A 80 -2.68 -8.70 3.12
C TRP A 80 -2.41 -9.86 2.14
N GLN A 81 -2.79 -9.71 0.86
CA GLN A 81 -2.56 -10.72 -0.17
C GLN A 81 -1.07 -10.84 -0.58
N ALA A 82 -0.24 -9.86 -0.22
CA ALA A 82 1.21 -9.88 -0.44
C ALA A 82 1.95 -9.86 0.92
N PRO A 83 2.10 -11.04 1.59
CA PRO A 83 2.50 -11.15 2.99
C PRO A 83 3.98 -10.80 3.28
N ASN A 84 4.77 -10.57 2.24
CA ASN A 84 6.20 -10.23 2.34
C ASN A 84 6.47 -8.74 2.04
N LEU A 85 5.43 -7.92 1.89
CA LEU A 85 5.58 -6.47 1.71
C LEU A 85 6.32 -5.87 2.91
N GLY A 86 7.38 -5.12 2.64
CA GLY A 86 8.13 -4.36 3.63
C GLY A 86 7.83 -2.87 3.54
N SER A 87 7.72 -2.32 2.33
CA SER A 87 7.44 -0.90 2.12
C SER A 87 6.40 -0.71 1.01
N VAL A 88 5.36 0.07 1.30
CA VAL A 88 4.30 0.41 0.36
C VAL A 88 4.17 1.93 0.27
N TYR A 89 4.21 2.43 -0.96
CA TYR A 89 4.10 3.83 -1.31
C TYR A 89 2.94 4.02 -2.27
N ALA A 90 1.80 4.45 -1.74
CA ALA A 90 0.52 4.50 -2.44
C ALA A 90 -0.21 5.84 -2.23
N GLY A 91 0.52 6.92 -2.00
CA GLY A 91 -0.06 8.26 -1.92
C GLY A 91 -0.64 8.76 -3.25
N ASP A 92 -1.31 9.91 -3.22
CA ASP A 92 -1.98 10.53 -4.38
C ASP A 92 -2.99 9.62 -5.11
N ASN A 93 -3.48 8.55 -4.48
CA ASN A 93 -4.60 7.77 -5.00
C ASN A 93 -5.91 8.43 -4.57
N TYR A 94 -6.38 9.39 -5.38
CA TYR A 94 -7.51 10.26 -5.03
C TYR A 94 -8.85 9.53 -4.79
N ASP A 95 -9.04 8.37 -5.43
CA ASP A 95 -10.25 7.55 -5.34
C ASP A 95 -10.10 6.39 -4.32
N LEU A 96 -8.97 6.28 -3.63
CA LEU A 96 -8.72 5.21 -2.67
C LEU A 96 -9.61 5.38 -1.44
N VAL A 97 -10.43 4.37 -1.15
CA VAL A 97 -11.40 4.38 -0.03
C VAL A 97 -10.99 3.45 1.10
N THR A 98 -10.37 2.31 0.76
CA THR A 98 -10.05 1.26 1.73
C THR A 98 -8.66 0.70 1.49
N VAL A 99 -7.90 0.54 2.57
CA VAL A 99 -6.64 -0.22 2.61
C VAL A 99 -6.77 -1.29 3.68
N ASP A 100 -6.51 -2.52 3.31
CA ASP A 100 -6.49 -3.66 4.22
C ASP A 100 -5.10 -4.31 4.20
N ALA A 101 -4.37 -4.12 5.29
CA ALA A 101 -3.03 -4.67 5.51
C ALA A 101 -3.01 -5.70 6.64
N HIS A 102 -4.15 -6.24 7.08
CA HIS A 102 -4.20 -7.12 8.23
C HIS A 102 -3.18 -8.27 8.14
N ASP A 103 -2.59 -8.62 9.29
CA ASP A 103 -1.58 -9.66 9.46
C ASP A 103 -0.35 -9.54 8.55
N ASN A 104 -0.12 -8.38 7.91
CA ASN A 104 1.09 -8.14 7.12
C ASN A 104 2.29 -7.87 8.04
N THR A 105 2.77 -8.94 8.68
CA THR A 105 3.83 -8.90 9.68
C THR A 105 5.18 -8.43 9.14
N SER A 106 5.39 -8.41 7.83
CA SER A 106 6.62 -7.90 7.21
C SER A 106 6.60 -6.39 6.99
N LEU A 107 5.41 -5.78 6.96
CA LEU A 107 5.23 -4.38 6.59
C LEU A 107 5.84 -3.45 7.65
N ASN A 108 6.73 -2.56 7.21
CA ASN A 108 7.44 -1.61 8.05
C ASN A 108 7.08 -0.15 7.72
N ASP A 109 6.90 0.15 6.43
CA ASP A 109 6.59 1.48 5.92
C ASP A 109 5.31 1.48 5.08
N LEU A 110 4.39 2.39 5.40
CA LEU A 110 3.15 2.60 4.66
C LEU A 110 2.91 4.10 4.44
N ASP A 111 3.03 4.54 3.19
CA ASP A 111 2.66 5.88 2.75
C ASP A 111 1.34 5.84 1.95
N LEU A 112 0.34 6.55 2.47
CA LEU A 112 -1.01 6.73 1.92
C LEU A 112 -1.36 8.22 1.83
N SER A 113 -0.36 9.11 1.78
CA SER A 113 -0.59 10.55 1.80
C SER A 113 -1.42 11.04 0.63
N TYR A 114 -2.16 12.12 0.86
CA TYR A 114 -2.97 12.78 -0.16
C TYR A 114 -3.99 11.84 -0.84
N CYS A 115 -4.54 10.90 -0.07
CA CYS A 115 -5.69 10.08 -0.47
C CYS A 115 -6.97 10.63 0.20
N PRO A 116 -7.59 11.71 -0.30
CA PRO A 116 -8.68 12.41 0.37
C PRO A 116 -9.97 11.60 0.51
N SER A 117 -10.10 10.48 -0.21
CA SER A 117 -11.27 9.59 -0.12
C SER A 117 -11.05 8.42 0.84
N LEU A 118 -9.84 8.28 1.41
CA LEU A 118 -9.47 7.15 2.26
C LEU A 118 -10.10 7.31 3.65
N THR A 119 -11.03 6.41 3.95
CA THR A 119 -11.79 6.43 5.21
C THR A 119 -11.55 5.19 6.07
N THR A 120 -11.05 4.10 5.48
CA THR A 120 -10.84 2.82 6.18
C THR A 120 -9.40 2.33 5.97
N LEU A 121 -8.70 2.06 7.07
CA LEU A 121 -7.36 1.48 7.07
C LEU A 121 -7.27 0.40 8.14
N ASP A 122 -7.14 -0.86 7.74
CA ASP A 122 -6.90 -1.98 8.66
C ASP A 122 -5.40 -2.30 8.71
N ILE A 123 -4.80 -2.16 9.90
CA ILE A 123 -3.39 -2.51 10.18
C ILE A 123 -3.28 -3.49 11.35
N SER A 124 -4.36 -4.20 11.68
CA SER A 124 -4.36 -5.18 12.74
C SER A 124 -3.35 -6.30 12.45
N GLY A 125 -2.53 -6.67 13.44
CA GLY A 125 -1.52 -7.73 13.27
C GLY A 125 -0.24 -7.30 12.53
N CYS A 126 -0.11 -6.05 12.07
CA CYS A 126 1.10 -5.50 11.47
C CYS A 126 2.22 -5.25 12.51
N THR A 127 2.78 -6.32 13.04
CA THR A 127 3.71 -6.32 14.19
C THR A 127 5.10 -5.74 13.93
N ASN A 128 5.41 -5.31 12.70
CA ASN A 128 6.64 -4.58 12.36
C ASN A 128 6.39 -3.16 11.81
N LEU A 129 5.13 -2.71 11.74
CA LEU A 129 4.76 -1.43 11.12
C LEU A 129 5.15 -0.26 12.02
N GLY A 130 6.23 0.43 11.65
CA GLY A 130 6.83 1.51 12.42
C GLY A 130 6.65 2.89 11.80
N TYR A 131 6.32 2.97 10.51
CA TYR A 131 6.15 4.22 9.80
C TYR A 131 4.82 4.23 9.02
N ILE A 132 3.92 5.14 9.41
CA ILE A 132 2.63 5.35 8.75
C ILE A 132 2.50 6.83 8.41
N TYR A 133 2.38 7.11 7.12
CA TYR A 133 2.19 8.46 6.60
C TYR A 133 0.91 8.55 5.77
N ALA A 134 -0.19 8.94 6.40
CA ALA A 134 -1.51 9.09 5.77
C ALA A 134 -2.04 10.53 5.92
N TYR A 135 -1.13 11.51 5.79
CA TYR A 135 -1.48 12.93 5.80
C TYR A 135 -2.52 13.25 4.71
N GLY A 136 -3.53 14.04 5.04
CA GLY A 136 -4.51 14.50 4.05
C GLY A 136 -5.63 13.50 3.72
N CYS A 137 -5.78 12.43 4.50
CA CYS A 137 -6.89 11.47 4.37
C CYS A 137 -8.17 11.94 5.07
N ALA A 138 -9.20 11.08 5.10
CA ALA A 138 -10.53 11.38 5.61
C ALA A 138 -11.01 10.41 6.71
N PHE A 139 -10.13 10.05 7.64
CA PHE A 139 -10.49 9.15 8.74
C PHE A 139 -11.46 9.81 9.72
N ASP A 140 -12.61 9.19 9.99
CA ASP A 140 -13.49 9.65 11.05
C ASP A 140 -12.90 9.32 12.44
N GLU A 141 -13.52 9.87 13.50
CA GLU A 141 -13.05 9.70 14.89
C GLU A 141 -12.93 8.23 15.29
N ALA A 142 -13.87 7.38 14.86
CA ALA A 142 -13.86 5.96 15.19
C ALA A 142 -12.69 5.22 14.51
N MET A 143 -12.40 5.54 13.24
CA MET A 143 -11.26 4.97 12.54
C MET A 143 -9.93 5.46 13.14
N VAL A 144 -9.82 6.73 13.53
CA VAL A 144 -8.63 7.25 14.21
C VAL A 144 -8.36 6.48 15.50
N ASP A 145 -9.38 6.28 16.33
CA ASP A 145 -9.25 5.52 17.57
C ASP A 145 -8.89 4.06 17.33
N GLN A 146 -9.48 3.44 16.31
CA GLN A 146 -9.17 2.06 15.92
C GLN A 146 -7.71 1.93 15.45
N LEU A 147 -7.18 2.87 14.66
CA LEU A 147 -5.76 2.88 14.26
C LEU A 147 -4.83 2.96 15.47
N LEU A 148 -5.15 3.83 16.44
CA LEU A 148 -4.37 3.94 17.67
C LEU A 148 -4.44 2.64 18.48
N ALA A 149 -5.61 2.01 18.55
CA ALA A 149 -5.79 0.72 19.23
C ALA A 149 -4.99 -0.41 18.56
N ASP A 150 -5.00 -0.49 17.23
CA ASP A 150 -4.25 -1.48 16.47
C ASP A 150 -2.74 -1.30 16.70
N LEU A 151 -2.23 -0.07 16.67
CA LEU A 151 -0.83 0.21 16.99
C LEU A 151 -0.44 -0.20 18.42
N VAL A 152 -1.33 0.06 19.39
CA VAL A 152 -1.13 -0.38 20.78
C VAL A 152 -1.08 -1.91 20.86
N ALA A 153 -1.94 -2.60 20.11
CA ALA A 153 -2.01 -4.07 20.06
C ALA A 153 -0.80 -4.69 19.34
N ASN A 154 -0.36 -4.10 18.23
CA ASN A 154 0.80 -4.52 17.44
C ASN A 154 2.10 -4.41 18.22
N GLY A 155 2.19 -3.46 19.16
CA GLY A 155 3.27 -3.41 20.16
C GLY A 155 4.60 -2.88 19.65
N VAL A 156 4.66 -2.31 18.44
CA VAL A 156 5.86 -1.70 17.87
C VAL A 156 6.24 -0.45 18.68
N PRO A 157 7.49 -0.29 19.15
CA PRO A 157 7.95 0.93 19.82
C PRO A 157 8.62 1.90 18.84
N ASN A 158 8.78 3.17 19.25
CA ASN A 158 9.54 4.20 18.52
C ASN A 158 9.07 4.45 17.07
N GLY A 159 7.77 4.36 16.81
CA GLY A 159 7.20 4.58 15.48
C GLY A 159 6.86 6.04 15.18
N TYR A 160 6.38 6.25 13.95
CA TYR A 160 5.88 7.52 13.45
C TYR A 160 4.49 7.34 12.84
N LEU A 161 3.52 8.10 13.33
CA LEU A 161 2.15 8.14 12.80
C LEU A 161 1.81 9.58 12.39
N GLN A 162 1.50 9.77 11.12
CA GLN A 162 0.95 11.02 10.59
C GLN A 162 -0.42 10.76 9.95
N ILE A 163 -1.47 11.23 10.61
CA ILE A 163 -2.86 11.14 10.13
C ILE A 163 -3.60 12.48 10.23
N SER A 164 -2.86 13.59 10.31
CA SER A 164 -3.44 14.95 10.29
C SER A 164 -3.75 15.43 8.87
N GLY A 165 -4.35 16.63 8.78
CA GLY A 165 -4.76 17.25 7.52
C GLY A 165 -6.06 16.68 6.96
N GLY A 166 -6.36 17.02 5.70
CA GLY A 166 -7.55 16.55 4.99
C GLY A 166 -8.83 16.84 5.77
N THR A 167 -9.67 15.82 5.90
CA THR A 167 -10.89 15.86 6.73
C THR A 167 -10.83 14.85 7.87
N SER A 168 -9.65 14.38 8.24
CA SER A 168 -9.50 13.43 9.34
C SER A 168 -9.94 14.06 10.66
N SER A 169 -10.60 13.30 11.53
CA SER A 169 -11.00 13.76 12.86
C SER A 169 -9.81 13.75 13.84
N PRO A 170 -9.85 14.53 14.92
CA PRO A 170 -8.98 14.28 16.08
C PRO A 170 -9.35 12.92 16.74
N PRO A 171 -8.47 12.34 17.57
CA PRO A 171 -8.82 11.20 18.42
C PRO A 171 -9.93 11.58 19.42
N SER A 172 -10.73 10.60 19.85
CA SER A 172 -11.76 10.85 20.87
C SER A 172 -11.17 11.18 22.24
N ASP A 173 -11.94 11.89 23.08
CA ASP A 173 -11.62 12.20 24.47
C ASP A 173 -12.67 11.52 25.40
N PRO A 174 -12.25 10.62 26.32
CA PRO A 174 -10.87 10.35 26.73
C PRO A 174 -10.17 9.17 26.03
N ASP A 175 -10.91 8.31 25.33
CA ASP A 175 -10.41 6.97 24.97
C ASP A 175 -9.29 7.02 23.91
N GLY A 176 -9.50 7.74 22.81
CA GLY A 176 -8.48 7.93 21.76
C GLY A 176 -7.22 8.64 22.28
N LEU A 177 -7.39 9.69 23.10
CA LEU A 177 -6.28 10.39 23.74
C LEU A 177 -5.48 9.50 24.69
N ALA A 178 -6.12 8.57 25.40
CA ALA A 178 -5.43 7.61 26.24
C ALA A 178 -4.58 6.62 25.42
N LEU A 179 -5.09 6.14 24.28
CA LEU A 179 -4.32 5.29 23.36
C LEU A 179 -3.12 6.03 22.78
N LYS A 180 -3.31 7.28 22.35
CA LYS A 180 -2.22 8.15 21.87
C LYS A 180 -1.15 8.35 22.95
N ALA A 181 -1.53 8.56 24.21
CA ALA A 181 -0.59 8.69 25.32
C ALA A 181 0.24 7.41 25.54
N ILE A 182 -0.38 6.22 25.47
CA ILE A 182 0.33 4.94 25.56
C ILE A 182 1.41 4.82 24.47
N LEU A 183 1.09 5.21 23.24
CA LEU A 183 2.05 5.13 22.13
C LEU A 183 3.19 6.14 22.31
N ILE A 184 2.91 7.36 22.76
CA ILE A 184 3.94 8.37 23.08
C ILE A 184 4.88 7.84 24.17
N ASP A 185 4.35 7.20 25.22
CA ASP A 185 5.17 6.56 26.27
C ASP A 185 6.05 5.42 25.72
N ARG A 186 5.63 4.78 24.61
CA ARG A 186 6.41 3.79 23.86
C ARG A 186 7.37 4.42 22.83
N GLY A 187 7.51 5.74 22.82
CA GLY A 187 8.43 6.49 21.97
C GLY A 187 7.86 6.89 20.61
N TRP A 188 6.56 6.75 20.38
CA TRP A 188 5.96 7.19 19.11
C TRP A 188 5.92 8.71 18.98
N THR A 189 6.16 9.18 17.77
CA THR A 189 5.77 10.53 17.34
C THR A 189 4.42 10.43 16.62
N ILE A 190 3.41 11.15 17.11
CA ILE A 190 2.03 11.04 16.61
C ILE A 190 1.45 12.42 16.30
N ASP A 191 1.15 12.62 15.01
CA ASP A 191 0.50 13.81 14.48
C ASP A 191 -0.94 13.47 14.06
N THR A 192 -1.91 14.07 14.76
CA THR A 192 -3.36 13.98 14.49
C THR A 192 -3.92 15.40 14.38
N ASN A 193 -5.13 15.55 13.83
CA ASN A 193 -5.86 16.83 13.92
C ASN A 193 -6.27 17.16 15.37
#